data_AF-A0A9E2X2T4-F1
#
_entry.id   AF-A0A9E2X2T4-F1
#
_cell.length_a   1.000
_cell.length_b   1.000
_cell.length_c   1.000
_cell.angle_alpha   90.00
_cell.angle_beta   90.00
_cell.angle_gamma   90.00
#
_symmetry.space_group_name_H-M   'P 1'
#
loop_
_entity.id
_entity.type
_entity.pdbx_description
1 polymer ?
#
loop_
_entity_poly.entity_id
_entity_poly.type
_entity_poly.pdbx_seq_one_letter_code
_entity_poly.pdbx_strand_id
1 'polypeptide(L)'
;MMTGFNLSEWAIRHRSLVTYFMLVIVVAGVWSYLRLGRSEDPDFTVKTMVVQVGWPGATVEDTIEQVTDRVERKLQETPSLDYLKSYTTAGRATIFVNLKDST
;
A
#
# COMPACT_ATOMS: atom_id res chain seq x y z
N MET A 1 14.67 -51.82 -3.73
CA MET A 1 13.84 -50.77 -3.10
C MET A 1 14.73 -49.98 -2.16
N MET A 2 14.98 -48.71 -2.44
CA MET A 2 15.77 -47.86 -1.55
C MET A 2 14.95 -47.65 -0.27
N THR A 3 15.40 -48.20 0.85
CA THR A 3 14.86 -47.87 2.17
C THR A 3 15.17 -46.40 2.42
N GLY A 4 14.18 -45.54 2.16
CA GLY A 4 14.27 -44.11 2.45
C GLY A 4 14.47 -43.90 3.95
N PHE A 5 15.13 -42.80 4.30
CA PHE A 5 15.34 -42.42 5.70
C PHE A 5 14.02 -42.35 6.46
N ASN A 6 13.89 -43.14 7.53
CA ASN A 6 12.69 -43.18 8.36
C ASN A 6 12.77 -42.13 9.47
N LEU A 7 12.14 -40.98 9.22
CA LEU A 7 12.07 -39.85 10.15
C LEU A 7 11.46 -40.21 11.51
N SER A 8 10.45 -41.08 11.53
CA SER A 8 9.78 -41.50 12.76
C SER A 8 10.70 -42.33 13.63
N GLU A 9 11.38 -43.31 13.04
CA GLU A 9 12.36 -44.16 13.75
C GLU A 9 13.53 -43.34 14.26
N TRP A 10 14.05 -42.43 13.44
CA TRP A 10 15.15 -41.55 13.83
C TRP A 10 14.77 -40.59 14.96
N ALA A 11 13.57 -40.02 14.93
CA ALA A 11 13.06 -39.12 15.95
C ALA A 11 12.88 -39.83 17.31
N ILE A 12 12.41 -41.09 17.31
CA ILE A 12 12.30 -41.90 18.52
C ILE A 12 13.68 -42.22 19.09
N ARG A 13 14.66 -42.56 18.23
CA ARG A 13 16.04 -42.84 18.65
C ARG A 13 16.74 -41.61 19.24
N HIS A 14 16.41 -40.41 18.76
CA HIS A 14 16.99 -39.14 19.21
C HIS A 14 15.99 -38.30 20.02
N ARG A 15 15.25 -38.95 20.93
CA ARG A 15 14.18 -38.31 21.73
C ARG A 15 14.62 -37.00 22.39
N SER A 16 15.79 -36.96 23.02
CA SER A 16 16.28 -35.76 23.71
C SER A 16 16.48 -34.57 22.76
N LEU A 17 16.97 -34.82 21.55
CA LEU A 17 17.20 -33.80 20.54
C LEU A 17 15.86 -33.28 19.98
N VAL A 18 14.89 -34.17 19.76
CA VAL A 18 13.53 -33.79 19.32
C VAL A 18 12.83 -32.96 20.40
N THR A 19 12.90 -33.37 21.67
CA THR A 19 12.33 -32.60 22.78
C THR A 19 12.99 -31.23 22.95
N TYR A 20 14.32 -31.15 22.77
CA TYR A 20 15.02 -29.87 22.77
C TYR A 20 14.50 -28.93 21.69
N PHE A 21 14.43 -29.38 20.43
CA PHE A 21 13.90 -28.55 19.35
C PHE A 21 12.44 -28.17 19.56
N MET A 22 11.62 -29.07 20.09
CA MET A 22 10.24 -28.78 20.45
C MET A 22 10.17 -27.61 21.45
N LEU A 23 10.96 -27.64 22.52
CA LEU A 23 11.00 -26.56 23.51
C LEU A 23 11.49 -25.24 22.91
N VAL A 24 12.55 -25.29 22.10
CA VAL A 24 13.08 -24.09 21.43
C VAL A 24 12.04 -23.46 20.50
N ILE A 25 11.33 -24.27 19.70
CA ILE A 25 10.28 -23.78 18.80
C ILE A 25 9.12 -23.19 19.59
N VAL A 26 8.71 -23.81 20.71
CA VAL A 26 7.65 -23.28 21.58
C VAL A 26 8.05 -21.91 22.14
N VAL A 27 9.27 -21.78 22.68
CA VAL A 27 9.76 -20.51 23.22
C VAL A 27 9.85 -19.43 22.13
N ALA A 28 10.38 -19.78 20.95
CA ALA A 28 10.45 -18.86 19.81
C ALA A 28 9.05 -18.45 19.32
N GLY A 29 8.10 -19.38 19.31
CA GLY A 29 6.70 -19.13 18.93
C GLY A 29 6.01 -18.17 19.90
N VAL A 30 6.16 -18.39 21.21
CA VAL A 30 5.64 -17.48 22.24
C VAL A 30 6.27 -16.09 22.09
N TRP A 31 7.57 -16.02 21.87
CA TRP A 31 8.28 -14.75 21.70
C TRP A 31 7.82 -13.98 20.44
N SER A 32 7.60 -14.70 19.35
CA SER A 32 7.06 -14.15 18.09
C SER A 32 5.64 -13.63 18.28
N TYR A 33 4.78 -14.41 18.95
CA TYR A 33 3.39 -14.03 19.22
C TYR A 33 3.27 -12.74 20.03
N LEU A 34 4.10 -12.57 21.06
CA LEU A 34 4.13 -11.35 21.87
C LEU A 34 4.63 -10.11 21.11
N ARG A 35 5.37 -10.31 20.02
CA ARG A 35 5.91 -9.25 19.16
C ARG A 35 5.08 -8.99 17.92
N LEU A 36 4.06 -9.80 17.67
CA LEU A 36 3.23 -9.66 16.49
C LEU A 36 2.39 -8.41 16.64
N GLY A 37 2.70 -7.38 15.84
CA GLY A 37 1.90 -6.17 15.75
C GLY A 37 0.48 -6.51 15.33
N ARG A 38 -0.50 -5.92 16.00
CA ARG A 38 -1.91 -6.04 15.62
C ARG A 38 -2.30 -4.76 14.89
N SER A 39 -2.58 -4.87 13.60
CA SER A 39 -3.30 -3.83 12.87
C SER A 39 -4.79 -4.11 12.99
N GLU A 40 -5.58 -3.13 13.40
CA GLU A 40 -7.05 -3.23 13.46
C GLU A 40 -7.64 -3.30 12.05
N ASP A 41 -7.09 -2.48 11.16
CA ASP A 41 -7.41 -2.45 9.74
C ASP A 41 -6.15 -2.76 8.90
N PRO A 42 -6.31 -3.36 7.71
CA PRO A 42 -5.20 -3.51 6.77
C PRO A 42 -4.73 -2.14 6.27
N ASP A 43 -3.41 -1.94 6.18
CA ASP A 43 -2.85 -0.75 5.53
C ASP A 43 -3.27 -0.74 4.05
N PHE A 44 -4.00 0.30 3.65
CA PHE A 44 -4.34 0.56 2.25
C PHE A 44 -3.63 1.82 1.77
N THR A 45 -3.01 1.75 0.60
CA THR A 45 -2.36 2.92 -0.03
C THR A 45 -3.39 3.69 -0.84
N VAL A 46 -3.77 4.89 -0.39
CA VAL A 46 -4.63 5.79 -1.17
C VAL A 46 -3.81 6.45 -2.27
N LYS A 47 -4.08 6.09 -3.52
CA LYS A 47 -3.38 6.62 -4.70
C LYS A 47 -4.03 7.90 -5.23
N THR A 48 -4.27 8.85 -4.33
CA THR A 48 -4.84 10.16 -4.66
C THR A 48 -3.81 11.25 -4.40
N MET A 49 -3.50 12.03 -5.43
CA MET A 49 -2.64 13.21 -5.34
C MET A 49 -3.49 14.48 -5.48
N VAL A 50 -3.15 15.53 -4.71
CA VAL A 50 -3.80 16.83 -4.79
C VAL A 50 -2.85 17.84 -5.44
N VAL A 51 -3.30 18.47 -6.52
CA VAL A 51 -2.59 19.54 -7.23
C VAL A 51 -3.35 20.84 -7.02
N GLN A 52 -2.69 21.83 -6.43
CA GLN A 52 -3.28 23.15 -6.18
C GLN A 52 -2.54 24.22 -6.96
N VAL A 53 -3.29 25.08 -7.65
CA VAL A 53 -2.76 26.16 -8.47
C VAL A 53 -3.43 27.48 -8.07
N GLY A 54 -2.65 28.54 -7.90
CA GLY A 54 -3.15 29.87 -7.53
C GLY A 54 -2.89 30.88 -8.65
N TRP A 55 -3.93 31.64 -9.01
CA TRP A 55 -3.85 32.80 -9.88
C TRP A 55 -4.60 33.99 -9.25
N PRO A 56 -3.97 34.70 -8.30
CA PRO A 56 -4.65 35.76 -7.57
C PRO A 56 -5.12 36.88 -8.51
N GLY A 57 -6.38 37.31 -8.36
CA GLY A 57 -6.99 38.39 -9.12
C GLY A 57 -7.69 37.97 -10.42
N ALA A 58 -7.63 36.70 -10.82
CA ALA A 58 -8.39 36.18 -11.95
C ALA A 58 -9.86 35.90 -11.60
N THR A 59 -10.75 36.07 -12.58
CA THR A 59 -12.15 35.64 -12.41
C THR A 59 -12.24 34.11 -12.35
N VAL A 60 -13.38 33.58 -11.91
CA VAL A 60 -13.62 32.13 -11.89
C VAL A 60 -13.51 31.57 -13.31
N GLU A 61 -14.15 32.21 -14.28
CA GLU A 61 -14.13 31.80 -15.70
C GLU A 61 -12.70 31.77 -16.26
N ASP A 62 -11.93 32.85 -16.05
CA ASP A 62 -10.53 32.92 -16.51
C ASP A 62 -9.67 31.82 -15.87
N THR A 63 -9.90 31.54 -14.59
CA THR A 63 -9.16 30.49 -13.86
C THR A 63 -9.50 29.11 -14.42
N ILE A 64 -10.76 28.85 -14.77
CA ILE A 64 -11.17 27.59 -15.39
C ILE A 64 -10.49 27.43 -16.75
N GLU A 65 -10.69 28.37 -17.66
CA GLU A 65 -10.23 28.24 -19.05
C GLU A 65 -8.70 28.21 -19.19
N GLN A 66 -8.00 29.04 -18.40
CA GLN A 66 -6.56 29.21 -18.57
C GLN A 66 -5.73 28.36 -17.62
N VAL A 67 -6.26 27.99 -16.45
CA VAL A 67 -5.52 27.24 -15.44
C VAL A 67 -6.06 25.82 -15.34
N THR A 68 -7.30 25.64 -14.91
CA THR A 68 -7.87 24.33 -14.63
C THR A 68 -7.83 23.44 -15.87
N ASP A 69 -8.39 23.89 -16.99
CA ASP A 69 -8.49 23.10 -18.23
C ASP A 69 -7.12 22.70 -18.79
N ARG A 70 -6.15 23.62 -18.73
CA ARG A 70 -4.80 23.36 -19.24
C ARG A 70 -4.06 22.35 -18.37
N VAL A 71 -4.18 22.48 -17.06
CA VAL A 71 -3.53 21.58 -16.10
C VAL A 71 -4.18 20.20 -16.14
N GLU A 72 -5.51 20.13 -16.18
CA GLU A 72 -6.24 18.87 -16.34
C GLU A 72 -5.85 18.15 -17.62
N ARG A 73 -5.83 18.85 -18.76
CA ARG A 73 -5.45 18.25 -20.04
C ARG A 73 -4.04 17.67 -20.00
N LYS A 74 -3.10 18.34 -19.32
CA LYS A 74 -1.74 17.80 -19.16
C LYS A 74 -1.71 16.61 -18.20
N LEU A 75 -2.47 16.65 -17.12
CA LEU A 75 -2.58 15.55 -16.16
C LEU A 75 -3.26 14.31 -16.75
N GLN A 76 -4.13 14.46 -17.75
CA GLN A 76 -4.76 13.35 -18.48
C GLN A 76 -3.75 12.47 -19.22
N GLU A 77 -2.56 12.99 -19.54
CA GLU A 77 -1.48 12.21 -20.16
C GLU A 77 -0.72 11.33 -19.14
N THR A 78 -1.06 11.42 -17.85
CA THR A 78 -0.37 10.66 -16.80
C THR A 78 -0.65 9.16 -16.95
N PRO A 79 0.40 8.30 -16.97
CA PRO A 79 0.21 6.87 -17.02
C PRO A 79 -0.54 6.37 -15.77
N SER A 80 -1.39 5.35 -15.96
CA SER A 80 -2.21 4.77 -14.89
C SER A 80 -3.18 5.74 -14.20
N LEU A 81 -3.55 6.84 -14.87
CA LEU A 81 -4.65 7.69 -14.42
C LEU A 81 -5.98 6.93 -14.48
N ASP A 82 -6.76 7.03 -13.41
CA ASP A 82 -8.15 6.56 -13.35
C ASP A 82 -9.11 7.71 -13.67
N TYR A 83 -9.16 8.72 -12.79
CA TYR A 83 -9.98 9.91 -13.00
C TYR A 83 -9.41 11.17 -12.33
N LEU A 84 -9.81 12.32 -12.87
CA LEU A 84 -9.58 13.64 -12.30
C LEU A 84 -10.88 14.19 -11.71
N LYS A 85 -10.80 14.86 -10.57
CA LYS A 85 -11.87 15.74 -10.07
C LYS A 85 -11.27 17.10 -9.79
N SER A 86 -11.83 18.16 -10.34
CA SER A 86 -11.39 19.53 -10.05
C SER A 86 -12.47 20.35 -9.35
N TYR A 87 -12.00 21.30 -8.56
CA TYR A 87 -12.81 22.33 -7.95
C TYR A 87 -12.08 23.66 -8.14
N THR A 88 -12.75 24.62 -8.78
CA THR A 88 -12.18 25.93 -9.09
C THR A 88 -12.96 27.01 -8.34
N THR A 89 -12.23 27.96 -7.77
CA THR A 89 -12.74 29.18 -7.12
C THR A 89 -11.95 30.37 -7.67
N ALA A 90 -12.43 31.60 -7.45
CA ALA A 90 -11.75 32.80 -7.96
C ALA A 90 -10.27 32.82 -7.54
N GLY A 91 -9.39 32.76 -8.54
CA GLY A 91 -7.95 32.74 -8.38
C GLY A 91 -7.34 31.49 -7.74
N ARG A 92 -8.07 30.36 -7.68
CA ARG A 92 -7.56 29.08 -7.17
C ARG A 92 -8.21 27.88 -7.85
N ALA A 93 -7.40 26.91 -8.26
CA ALA A 93 -7.84 25.61 -8.75
C ALA A 93 -7.26 24.48 -7.87
N THR A 94 -8.09 23.51 -7.52
CA THR A 94 -7.69 22.28 -6.80
C THR A 94 -8.10 21.08 -7.64
N ILE A 95 -7.14 20.22 -7.97
CA ILE A 95 -7.34 19.04 -8.83
C ILE A 95 -6.92 17.80 -8.04
N PHE A 96 -7.83 16.83 -7.94
CA PHE A 96 -7.61 15.51 -7.36
C PHE A 96 -7.29 14.53 -8.49
N VAL A 97 -6.09 13.96 -8.44
CA VAL A 97 -5.59 12.98 -9.39
C VAL A 97 -5.68 11.60 -8.75
N ASN A 98 -6.56 10.74 -9.27
CA ASN A 98 -6.71 9.37 -8.77
C ASN A 98 -6.09 8.41 -9.77
N LEU A 99 -5.17 7.57 -9.30
CA LEU A 99 -4.54 6.54 -10.11
C LEU A 99 -5.28 5.21 -9.97
N LYS A 100 -5.13 4.34 -10.96
CA LYS A 100 -5.70 3.00 -10.96
C LYS A 100 -5.12 2.16 -9.82
N ASP A 101 -5.99 1.39 -9.18
CA ASP A 101 -5.59 0.48 -8.10
C ASP A 101 -4.72 -0.69 -8.60
N SER A 102 -4.83 -1.04 -9.89
CA SER A 102 -4.20 -2.22 -10.50
C SER A 102 -2.70 -2.09 -10.82
N THR A 103 -1.95 -1.20 -10.17
CA THR A 103 -0.50 -1.02 -10.39
C THR A 103 0.27 -0.94 -9.09
#